data_AF-A0A7C5F2U8-F1
#
_entry.id   AF-A0A7C5F2U8-F1
#
_cell.length_a   1.000
_cell.length_b   1.000
_cell.length_c   1.000
_cell.angle_alpha   90.00
_cell.angle_beta   90.00
_cell.angle_gamma   90.00
#
_symmetry.space_group_name_H-M   'P 1'
#
loop_
_entity.id
_entity.type
_entity.pdbx_description
1 polymer ?
#
loop_
_entity_poly.entity_id
_entity_poly.type
_entity_poly.pdbx_seq_one_letter_code
_entity_poly.pdbx_strand_id
1 'polypeptide(L)'
;MSETSTLIGYQGSTIPRETLALVPTPPSTATHRPIPHHEVVQALIETLGFRHIGVVQDEYAVSPDGMKMFGVLDLESEIQGCRFAIGIRNSHDKTMRLALTCGYRVFVCSNMAFSGDFTHVTMLP
;
A
#
# COMPACT_ATOMS: atom_id res chain seq x y z
N MET A 1 -10.83 -8.44 -10.79
CA MET A 1 -11.22 -7.35 -9.86
C MET A 1 -11.36 -7.97 -8.50
N SER A 2 -10.68 -7.43 -7.50
CA SER A 2 -10.82 -7.86 -6.12
C SER A 2 -12.25 -7.66 -5.62
N GLU A 3 -12.70 -8.54 -4.72
CA GLU A 3 -14.01 -8.44 -4.08
C GLU A 3 -14.02 -7.38 -2.96
N THR A 4 -12.85 -7.04 -2.41
CA THR A 4 -12.69 -6.21 -1.20
C THR A 4 -11.89 -4.93 -1.43
N SER A 5 -11.11 -4.84 -2.50
CA SER A 5 -10.32 -3.66 -2.80
C SER A 5 -10.44 -3.18 -4.25
N THR A 6 -10.11 -1.92 -4.45
CA THR A 6 -10.00 -1.32 -5.78
C THR A 6 -8.82 -0.38 -5.79
N LEU A 7 -7.87 -0.64 -6.68
CA LEU A 7 -6.77 0.26 -7.01
C LEU A 7 -6.98 0.84 -8.41
N ILE A 8 -6.97 2.16 -8.51
CA ILE A 8 -6.88 2.86 -9.80
C ILE A 8 -5.49 3.48 -9.90
N GLY A 9 -4.64 2.87 -10.71
CA GLY A 9 -3.28 3.35 -10.90
C GLY A 9 -3.15 4.48 -11.93
N TYR A 10 -1.90 4.91 -12.14
CA TYR A 10 -1.58 5.94 -13.13
C TYR A 10 -1.96 5.44 -14.53
N GLN A 11 -2.80 6.20 -15.23
CA GLN A 11 -3.36 5.79 -16.53
C GLN A 11 -4.08 4.42 -16.48
N GLY A 12 -4.61 4.03 -15.31
CA GLY A 12 -5.29 2.75 -15.11
C GLY A 12 -4.37 1.54 -15.01
N SER A 13 -3.04 1.73 -14.92
CA SER A 13 -2.07 0.63 -14.87
C SER A 13 -1.65 0.29 -13.43
N THR A 14 -1.56 -1.00 -13.13
CA THR A 14 -1.02 -1.54 -11.87
C THR A 14 0.11 -2.53 -12.15
N ILE A 15 0.94 -2.77 -11.14
CA ILE A 15 2.08 -3.69 -11.17
C ILE A 15 1.98 -4.69 -10.02
N PRO A 16 2.47 -5.92 -10.20
CA PRO A 16 2.54 -6.90 -9.13
C PRO A 16 3.72 -6.63 -8.19
N ARG A 17 3.75 -7.32 -7.05
CA ARG A 17 4.74 -7.15 -5.98
C ARG A 17 6.18 -7.34 -6.45
N GLU A 18 6.43 -8.33 -7.30
CA GLU A 18 7.77 -8.61 -7.85
C GLU A 18 8.31 -7.43 -8.66
N THR A 19 7.46 -6.74 -9.42
CA THR A 19 7.85 -5.56 -10.18
C THR A 19 8.07 -4.35 -9.27
N LEU A 20 7.35 -4.26 -8.14
CA LEU A 20 7.57 -3.20 -7.15
C LEU A 20 8.99 -3.24 -6.57
N ALA A 21 9.59 -4.42 -6.42
CA ALA A 21 10.97 -4.57 -5.94
C ALA A 21 12.02 -3.93 -6.88
N LEU A 22 11.67 -3.76 -8.16
CA LEU A 22 12.55 -3.17 -9.17
C LEU A 22 12.48 -1.64 -9.21
N VAL A 23 11.57 -1.02 -8.44
CA VAL A 23 11.41 0.44 -8.40
C VAL A 23 12.62 1.06 -7.69
N PRO A 24 13.35 1.98 -8.34
CA PRO A 24 14.54 2.57 -7.77
C PRO A 24 14.20 3.44 -6.57
N THR A 25 14.99 3.31 -5.50
CA THR A 25 14.91 4.20 -4.34
C THR A 25 15.94 5.32 -4.49
N PRO A 26 15.55 6.60 -4.35
CA PRO A 26 16.50 7.70 -4.45
C PRO A 26 17.53 7.67 -3.31
N PRO A 27 18.73 8.23 -3.52
CA PRO A 27 19.76 8.25 -2.50
C PRO A 27 19.31 9.03 -1.27
N SER A 28 19.77 8.60 -0.10
CA SER A 28 19.52 9.32 1.15
C SER A 28 20.21 10.69 1.14
N THR A 29 19.55 11.65 1.78
CA THR A 29 20.10 12.99 2.06
C THR A 29 20.41 13.13 3.56
N ALA A 30 21.04 14.24 3.95
CA ALA A 30 21.38 14.50 5.36
C ALA A 30 20.18 14.45 6.31
N THR A 31 18.98 14.77 5.83
CA THR A 31 17.75 14.86 6.66
C THR A 31 16.66 13.87 6.28
N HIS A 32 16.90 13.01 5.29
CA HIS A 32 15.88 12.08 4.80
C HIS A 32 16.51 10.82 4.24
N ARG A 33 16.07 9.68 4.77
CA ARG A 33 16.43 8.35 4.31
C ARG A 33 15.16 7.69 3.78
N PRO A 34 14.95 7.70 2.46
CA PRO A 34 13.82 7.00 1.85
C PRO A 34 13.88 5.50 2.19
N ILE A 35 12.75 4.93 2.58
CA ILE A 35 12.58 3.48 2.73
C ILE A 35 12.01 2.96 1.40
N PRO A 36 12.66 2.01 0.71
CA PRO A 36 12.16 1.44 -0.54
C PRO A 36 10.69 0.99 -0.42
N HIS A 37 9.90 1.23 -1.47
CA HIS A 37 8.47 0.92 -1.44
C HIS A 37 8.19 -0.57 -1.16
N HIS A 38 8.98 -1.46 -1.73
CA HIS A 38 8.84 -2.91 -1.52
C HIS A 38 9.18 -3.35 -0.09
N GLU A 39 10.14 -2.70 0.58
CA GLU A 39 10.49 -3.02 1.98
C GLU A 39 9.33 -2.69 2.92
N VAL A 40 8.63 -1.58 2.69
CA VAL A 40 7.44 -1.22 3.47
C VAL A 40 6.34 -2.27 3.31
N VAL A 41 6.12 -2.71 2.08
CA VAL A 41 5.14 -3.76 1.76
C VAL A 41 5.53 -5.09 2.39
N GLN A 42 6.80 -5.47 2.30
CA GLN A 42 7.32 -6.70 2.89
C GLN A 42 7.15 -6.69 4.41
N ALA A 43 7.52 -5.60 5.08
CA ALA A 43 7.35 -5.46 6.53
C ALA A 43 5.87 -5.56 6.95
N LEU A 44 4.94 -5.02 6.15
CA LEU A 44 3.51 -5.16 6.38
C LEU A 44 3.07 -6.63 6.27
N ILE A 45 3.44 -7.33 5.20
CA ILE A 45 3.10 -8.74 4.98
C ILE A 45 3.68 -9.64 6.07
N GLU A 46 4.94 -9.43 6.46
CA GLU A 46 5.57 -10.17 7.56
C GLU A 46 4.81 -9.94 8.88
N THR A 47 4.42 -8.69 9.17
CA THR A 47 3.66 -8.33 10.38
C THR A 47 2.28 -8.99 10.41
N LEU A 48 1.62 -9.13 9.26
CA LEU A 48 0.36 -9.86 9.11
C LEU A 48 0.59 -11.37 9.31
N GLY A 49 1.63 -11.94 8.70
CA GLY A 49 2.00 -13.34 8.84
C GLY A 49 2.31 -13.75 10.28
N PHE A 50 2.94 -12.88 11.08
CA PHE A 50 3.13 -13.12 12.52
C PHE A 50 1.82 -13.23 13.31
N ARG A 51 0.71 -12.70 12.78
CA ARG A 51 -0.64 -12.83 13.33
C ARG A 51 -1.45 -13.95 12.68
N HIS A 52 -0.79 -14.77 11.86
CA HIS A 52 -1.39 -15.78 11.02
C HIS A 52 -2.32 -15.23 9.93
N ILE A 53 -2.23 -13.93 9.61
CA ILE A 53 -3.04 -13.28 8.59
C ILE A 53 -2.37 -13.38 7.22
N GLY A 54 -2.97 -14.15 6.31
CA GLY A 54 -2.49 -14.29 4.94
C GLY A 54 -2.86 -13.12 4.02
N VAL A 55 -2.07 -12.92 2.96
CA VAL A 55 -2.40 -12.00 1.85
C VAL A 55 -2.70 -12.83 0.61
N VAL A 56 -3.93 -12.75 0.12
CA VAL A 56 -4.41 -13.53 -1.04
C VAL A 56 -3.97 -12.90 -2.34
N GLN A 57 -4.06 -11.58 -2.42
CA GLN A 57 -3.75 -10.80 -3.61
C GLN A 57 -3.26 -9.42 -3.19
N ASP A 58 -2.31 -8.87 -3.94
CA ASP A 58 -1.94 -7.47 -3.85
C ASP A 58 -1.55 -6.89 -5.20
N GLU A 59 -1.72 -5.59 -5.33
CA GLU A 59 -1.33 -4.85 -6.51
C GLU A 59 -0.93 -3.42 -6.14
N TYR A 60 -0.07 -2.83 -6.98
CA TYR A 60 0.55 -1.55 -6.71
C TYR A 60 0.47 -0.62 -7.92
N ALA A 61 0.45 0.68 -7.67
CA ALA A 61 0.54 1.71 -8.67
C ALA A 61 1.66 2.66 -8.25
N VAL A 62 2.60 2.89 -9.15
CA VAL A 62 3.77 3.73 -8.91
C VAL A 62 3.74 4.89 -9.89
N SER A 63 4.07 6.08 -9.42
CA SER A 63 4.15 7.25 -10.27
C SER A 63 5.23 7.07 -11.35
N PRO A 64 5.10 7.74 -12.51
CA PRO A 64 6.09 7.58 -13.60
C PRO A 64 7.53 7.91 -13.18
N ASP A 65 7.71 8.76 -12.17
CA ASP A 65 9.01 9.13 -11.59
C ASP A 65 9.49 8.20 -10.46
N GLY A 66 8.71 7.17 -10.10
CA GLY A 66 9.03 6.23 -9.02
C GLY A 66 8.85 6.78 -7.61
N MET A 67 8.41 8.04 -7.44
CA MET A 67 8.43 8.72 -6.15
C MET A 67 7.26 8.41 -5.23
N LYS A 68 6.12 8.00 -5.79
CA LYS A 68 4.87 7.75 -5.07
C LYS A 68 4.41 6.34 -5.38
N MET A 69 4.03 5.60 -4.34
CA MET A 69 3.42 4.29 -4.46
C MET A 69 2.07 4.29 -3.75
N PHE A 70 1.11 3.63 -4.39
CA PHE A 70 -0.18 3.25 -3.86
C PHE A 70 -0.32 1.75 -4.00
N GLY A 71 -1.04 1.11 -3.08
CA GLY A 71 -1.28 -0.31 -3.17
C GLY A 71 -2.52 -0.74 -2.43
N VAL A 72 -2.99 -1.92 -2.78
CA VAL A 72 -4.05 -2.62 -2.07
C VAL A 72 -3.62 -4.06 -1.83
N LEU A 73 -3.99 -4.60 -0.68
CA LEU A 73 -3.73 -5.98 -0.28
C LEU A 73 -5.05 -6.57 0.22
N ASP A 74 -5.51 -7.65 -0.39
CA ASP A 74 -6.64 -8.43 0.10
C ASP A 74 -6.13 -9.53 1.04
N LEU A 75 -6.75 -9.62 2.21
CA LEU A 75 -6.36 -10.55 3.25
C LEU A 75 -7.16 -11.85 3.17
N GLU A 76 -6.59 -12.90 3.73
CA GLU A 76 -7.31 -14.15 3.95
C GLU A 76 -8.49 -13.97 4.91
N SER A 77 -9.52 -14.78 4.71
CA SER A 77 -10.75 -14.72 5.52
C SER A 77 -10.55 -15.50 6.81
N GLU A 78 -10.22 -14.81 7.90
CA GLU A 78 -9.99 -15.46 9.21
C GLU A 78 -11.08 -15.18 10.24
N ILE A 79 -11.84 -14.08 10.08
CA ILE A 79 -12.85 -13.67 11.06
C ILE A 79 -14.23 -13.89 10.45
N GLN A 80 -14.89 -14.99 10.83
CA GLN A 80 -16.31 -15.25 10.57
C GLN A 80 -16.73 -15.21 9.09
N GLY A 81 -15.81 -15.53 8.16
CA GLY A 81 -16.09 -15.51 6.73
C GLY A 81 -15.98 -14.13 6.08
N CYS A 82 -15.52 -13.11 6.80
CA CYS A 82 -15.28 -11.79 6.24
C CYS A 82 -13.84 -11.59 5.79
N ARG A 83 -13.66 -11.05 4.58
CA ARG A 83 -12.37 -10.64 4.04
C ARG A 83 -12.18 -9.15 4.26
N PHE A 84 -10.98 -8.78 4.70
CA PHE A 84 -10.57 -7.39 4.81
C PHE A 84 -9.58 -7.08 3.70
N ALA A 85 -9.51 -5.80 3.34
CA ALA A 85 -8.45 -5.27 2.52
C ALA A 85 -7.69 -4.19 3.26
N ILE A 86 -6.43 -3.99 2.89
CA ILE A 86 -5.57 -2.90 3.33
C ILE A 86 -5.20 -2.05 2.13
N GLY A 87 -5.35 -0.74 2.26
CA GLY A 87 -4.79 0.24 1.34
C GLY A 87 -3.50 0.78 1.92
N ILE A 88 -2.48 0.95 1.09
CA ILE A 88 -1.19 1.52 1.44
C ILE A 88 -0.83 2.66 0.49
N ARG A 89 -0.16 3.70 1.02
CA ARG A 89 0.53 4.70 0.21
C ARG A 89 1.84 5.12 0.84
N ASN A 90 2.84 5.41 0.03
CA ASN A 90 4.16 5.86 0.45
C ASN A 90 4.73 6.86 -0.56
N SER A 91 5.57 7.80 -0.12
CA SER A 91 6.38 8.59 -1.04
C SER A 91 7.82 8.80 -0.59
N HIS A 92 8.72 8.83 -1.56
CA HIS A 92 10.13 9.12 -1.34
C HIS A 92 10.43 10.63 -1.34
N ASP A 93 9.59 11.42 -2.02
CA ASP A 93 9.72 12.86 -2.21
C ASP A 93 9.14 13.73 -1.08
N LYS A 94 8.68 13.10 0.03
CA LYS A 94 8.05 13.77 1.20
C LYS A 94 6.73 14.49 0.90
N THR A 95 6.15 14.31 -0.28
CA THR A 95 4.84 14.91 -0.62
C THR A 95 3.68 14.27 0.15
N MET A 96 3.87 13.06 0.68
CA MET A 96 2.94 12.41 1.59
C MET A 96 3.69 11.59 2.64
N ARG A 97 3.02 11.31 3.75
CA ARG A 97 3.49 10.35 4.75
C ARG A 97 3.06 8.95 4.33
N LEU A 98 3.84 7.95 4.75
CA LEU A 98 3.39 6.56 4.77
C LEU A 98 2.06 6.48 5.54
N ALA A 99 1.05 5.89 4.93
CA ALA A 99 -0.25 5.70 5.54
C ALA A 99 -0.88 4.36 5.13
N LEU A 100 -1.70 3.83 6.03
CA LEU A 100 -2.46 2.60 5.87
C LEU A 100 -3.93 2.85 6.18
N THR A 101 -4.82 2.19 5.44
CA THR A 101 -6.24 2.07 5.76
C THR A 101 -6.65 0.61 5.66
N CYS A 102 -7.65 0.20 6.42
CA CYS A 102 -8.19 -1.17 6.41
C CYS A 102 -9.71 -1.09 6.36
N GLY A 103 -10.37 -2.04 5.71
CA GLY A 103 -11.82 -2.13 5.72
C GLY A 103 -12.35 -3.33 4.94
N TYR A 104 -13.66 -3.49 4.96
CA TYR A 104 -14.37 -4.46 4.11
C TYR A 104 -14.34 -4.04 2.63
N ARG A 105 -14.34 -2.72 2.40
CA ARG A 105 -14.09 -2.13 1.10
C ARG A 105 -13.02 -1.07 1.20
N VAL A 106 -11.95 -1.25 0.44
CA VAL A 106 -10.84 -0.29 0.34
C VAL A 106 -10.79 0.27 -1.06
N PHE A 107 -10.67 1.59 -1.17
CA PHE A 107 -10.47 2.30 -2.42
C PHE A 107 -9.21 3.14 -2.35
N VAL A 108 -8.32 2.93 -3.32
CA VAL A 108 -7.08 3.70 -3.48
C VAL A 108 -6.94 4.13 -4.93
N CYS A 109 -6.52 5.37 -5.16
CA CYS A 109 -6.26 5.89 -6.50
C CYS A 109 -4.99 6.73 -6.53
N SER A 110 -4.29 6.69 -7.67
CA SER A 110 -3.12 7.51 -7.96
C SER A 110 -3.39 9.03 -7.92
N ASN A 111 -4.65 9.44 -7.87
CA ASN A 111 -5.08 10.83 -7.66
C ASN A 111 -5.15 11.24 -6.16
N MET A 112 -4.59 10.44 -5.26
CA MET A 112 -4.59 10.61 -3.79
C MET A 112 -5.87 10.17 -3.07
N ALA A 113 -6.91 9.73 -3.78
CA ALA A 113 -8.08 9.17 -3.11
C ALA A 113 -7.69 7.91 -2.31
N PHE A 114 -8.09 7.88 -1.05
CA PHE A 114 -7.67 6.87 -0.10
C PHE A 114 -8.77 6.70 0.94
N SER A 115 -9.48 5.57 0.89
CA SER A 115 -10.66 5.31 1.70
C SER A 115 -10.73 3.85 2.13
N GLY A 116 -11.12 3.65 3.38
CA GLY A 116 -11.44 2.38 4.03
C GLY A 116 -12.13 2.66 5.36
N ASP A 117 -12.68 1.63 5.98
CA ASP A 117 -13.49 1.74 7.20
C ASP A 117 -12.68 2.24 8.41
N PHE A 118 -11.40 1.86 8.46
CA PHE A 118 -10.46 2.25 9.47
C PHE A 118 -9.27 2.94 8.80
N THR A 119 -9.08 4.20 9.12
CA THR A 119 -7.85 4.93 8.81
C THR A 119 -7.09 5.09 10.13
N HIS A 120 -5.89 4.49 10.23
CA HIS A 120 -5.08 4.77 11.41
C HIS A 120 -4.71 6.26 11.35
N VAL A 121 -5.10 7.00 12.39
CA VAL A 121 -4.74 8.40 12.56
C VAL A 121 -3.22 8.50 12.52
N THR A 122 -2.64 8.86 11.37
CA THR A 122 -1.33 9.53 11.38
C THR A 122 -1.57 10.77 12.20
N MET A 123 -1.05 10.78 13.43
CA MET A 123 -0.98 11.98 14.26
C MET A 123 -0.36 13.10 13.42
N LEU A 124 -1.22 13.97 12.93
CA LEU A 124 -0.90 15.35 12.68
C LEU A 124 -1.18 16.06 14.01
N PRO A 125 -0.25 16.84 14.57
CA PRO A 125 -0.67 18.09 15.17
C PRO A 125 -1.34 18.97 14.11
#